data_AF-A0A534X8F5-F1
#
_entry.id   AF-A0A534X8F5-F1
#
_cell.length_a   1.000
_cell.length_b   1.000
_cell.length_c   1.000
_cell.angle_alpha   90.00
_cell.angle_beta   90.00
_cell.angle_gamma   90.00
#
_symmetry.space_group_name_H-M   'P 1'
#
loop_
_entity.id
_entity.type
_entity.pdbx_description
1 polymer ?
#
loop_
_entity_poly.entity_id
_entity_poly.type
_entity_poly.pdbx_seq_one_letter_code
_entity_poly.pdbx_strand_id
1 'polypeptide(L)' 'MPGMFIDVEVDAKTAGDAALAKKLTEVCPVNIFAQEKDGRLRIVGENLDECVLCDLCVQAAPAGTVRVVKLYER' A
#
# COMPACT_ATOMS: atom_id res chain seq x y z
N MET A 1 2.41 -11.94 0.71
CA MET A 1 3.27 -12.30 1.85
C MET A 1 3.78 -10.99 2.43
N PRO A 2 3.76 -10.82 3.75
CA PRO A 2 4.35 -9.65 4.39
C PRO A 2 5.87 -9.62 4.15
N GLY A 3 6.48 -8.43 4.27
CA GLY A 3 7.93 -8.27 4.32
C GLY A 3 8.50 -8.80 5.64
N MET A 4 9.80 -8.64 5.83
CA MET A 4 10.46 -8.99 7.09
C MET A 4 10.16 -7.97 8.20
N PHE A 5 10.13 -6.68 7.85
CA PHE A 5 9.97 -5.57 8.79
C PHE A 5 8.65 -4.82 8.58
N ILE A 6 8.17 -4.76 7.34
CA ILE A 6 7.00 -3.98 6.96
C ILE A 6 5.95 -4.86 6.27
N ASP A 7 4.69 -4.62 6.61
CA ASP A 7 3.53 -5.07 5.84
C ASP A 7 2.62 -3.87 5.55
N VAL A 8 1.72 -4.02 4.58
CA VAL A 8 0.66 -3.05 4.32
C VAL A 8 -0.69 -3.74 4.25
N GLU A 9 -1.66 -3.20 4.99
CA GLU A 9 -3.04 -3.66 4.94
C GLU A 9 -3.88 -2.61 4.23
N VAL A 10 -4.66 -3.06 3.24
CA VAL A 10 -5.56 -2.21 2.46
C VAL A 10 -6.96 -2.82 2.47
N ASP A 11 -7.95 -2.02 2.81
CA ASP A 11 -9.36 -2.43 2.78
C ASP A 11 -9.77 -2.88 1.37
N ALA A 12 -10.62 -3.92 1.30
CA ALA A 12 -11.04 -4.53 0.04
C ALA A 12 -11.72 -3.55 -0.93
N LYS A 13 -12.48 -2.56 -0.42
CA LYS A 13 -13.10 -1.54 -1.28
C LYS A 13 -12.06 -0.59 -1.85
N THR A 14 -11.07 -0.20 -1.04
CA THR A 14 -9.95 0.63 -1.51
C THR A 14 -9.10 -0.10 -2.54
N ALA A 15 -8.81 -1.39 -2.30
CA ALA A 15 -8.06 -2.22 -3.24
C ALA A 15 -8.81 -2.48 -4.56
N GLY A 16 -10.15 -2.44 -4.54
CA GLY A 16 -11.00 -2.61 -5.72
C GLY A 16 -11.29 -1.34 -6.52
N ASP A 17 -11.00 -0.16 -5.97
CA ASP A 17 -11.26 1.13 -6.62
C ASP A 17 -10.08 1.53 -7.50
N ALA A 18 -10.31 1.64 -8.82
CA ALA A 18 -9.27 1.94 -9.79
C ALA A 18 -8.65 3.34 -9.62
N ALA A 19 -9.41 4.33 -9.16
CA ALA A 19 -8.89 5.67 -8.92
C ALA A 19 -8.00 5.69 -7.68
N LEU A 20 -8.42 5.01 -6.61
CA LEU A 20 -7.60 4.87 -5.40
C LEU A 20 -6.35 4.02 -5.64
N ALA A 21 -6.46 2.94 -6.41
CA ALA A 21 -5.32 2.09 -6.75
C ALA A 21 -4.25 2.84 -7.56
N LYS A 22 -4.69 3.65 -8.54
CA LYS A 22 -3.80 4.53 -9.29
C LYS A 22 -3.13 5.56 -8.37
N LYS A 23 -3.90 6.23 -7.51
CA LYS A 23 -3.38 7.21 -6.55
C LYS A 23 -2.33 6.61 -5.63
N LEU A 24 -2.56 5.41 -5.08
CA LEU A 24 -1.61 4.71 -4.21
C LEU A 24 -0.31 4.34 -4.94
N THR A 25 -0.41 3.98 -6.22
CA THR A 25 0.76 3.72 -7.08
C THR A 25 1.58 4.99 -7.29
N GLU A 26 0.94 6.14 -7.53
CA GLU A 26 1.63 7.42 -7.81
C GLU A 26 2.31 8.03 -6.57
N VAL A 27 1.74 7.86 -5.38
CA VAL A 27 2.25 8.51 -4.15
C VAL A 27 3.35 7.71 -3.44
N CYS A 28 3.50 6.42 -3.73
CA CYS A 28 4.48 5.59 -3.02
C CYS A 28 5.87 5.73 -3.65
N PRO A 29 6.85 6.32 -2.94
CA PRO A 29 8.17 6.61 -3.51
C PRO A 29 8.99 5.35 -3.83
N VAL A 30 8.60 4.21 -3.26
CA VAL A 30 9.32 2.93 -3.36
C VAL A 30 8.50 1.83 -4.04
N ASN A 31 7.42 2.20 -4.72
CA ASN A 31 6.63 1.28 -5.56
C ASN A 31 6.08 0.04 -4.83
N ILE A 32 5.65 0.17 -3.56
CA ILE A 32 4.93 -0.91 -2.84
C ILE A 32 3.59 -1.23 -3.50
N PHE A 33 3.00 -0.27 -4.21
CA PHE A 33 1.72 -0.40 -4.86
C PHE A 33 1.89 -0.41 -6.37
N ALA A 34 1.15 -1.29 -7.04
CA ALA A 34 0.97 -1.32 -8.47
C ALA A 34 -0.51 -1.45 -8.80
N GLN A 35 -0.89 -1.12 -10.04
CA GLN A 35 -2.25 -1.34 -10.54
C GLN A 35 -2.25 -2.50 -11.55
N GLU A 36 -3.15 -3.46 -11.33
CA GLU A 36 -3.43 -4.54 -12.26
C GLU A 36 -4.14 -4.02 -13.52
N LYS A 37 -4.15 -4.83 -14.59
CA LYS A 37 -4.85 -4.48 -15.84
C LYS A 37 -6.35 -4.25 -15.67
N ASP A 38 -6.96 -4.89 -14.66
CA ASP A 38 -8.39 -4.73 -14.33
C ASP A 38 -8.66 -3.55 -13.38
N GLY A 39 -7.63 -2.75 -13.08
CA GLY A 39 -7.73 -1.57 -12.22
C GLY A 39 -7.53 -1.83 -10.73
N ARG A 40 -7.46 -3.09 -10.28
CA ARG A 40 -7.28 -3.41 -8.86
C ARG A 40 -5.86 -3.10 -8.38
N LEU A 41 -5.76 -2.78 -7.09
CA LEU A 41 -4.48 -2.61 -6.42
C LEU A 41 -3.77 -3.96 -6.26
N ARG A 42 -2.48 -3.98 -6.57
CA ARG A 42 -1.54 -5.06 -6.27
C ARG A 42 -0.48 -4.53 -5.30
N ILE A 43 -0.26 -5.28 -4.22
CA ILE A 43 0.88 -5.04 -3.33
C ILE A 43 2.11 -5.75 -3.92
N VAL A 44 3.16 -4.99 -4.20
CA VAL A 44 4.45 -5.48 -4.67
C VAL A 44 5.26 -5.91 -3.45
N GLY A 45 5.10 -7.17 -3.06
CA GLY A 45 5.68 -7.72 -1.82
C GLY A 45 7.19 -7.52 -1.68
N GLU A 46 7.93 -7.59 -2.80
CA GLU A 46 9.39 -7.38 -2.85
C GLU A 46 9.84 -5.99 -2.38
N ASN A 47 8.95 -4.99 -2.46
CA ASN A 47 9.25 -3.61 -2.09
C ASN A 47 8.78 -3.24 -0.67
N LEU A 48 8.17 -4.18 0.08
CA LEU A 48 7.59 -3.87 1.39
C LEU A 48 8.62 -3.30 2.36
N ASP A 49 9.80 -3.91 2.44
CA ASP A 49 10.86 -3.49 3.35
C ASP A 49 11.63 -2.24 2.88
N GLU A 50 11.35 -1.73 1.68
CA GLU A 50 11.85 -0.45 1.20
C GLU A 50 11.03 0.74 1.77
N CYS A 51 9.97 0.48 2.54
CA CYS A 51 9.11 1.53 3.09
C CYS A 51 9.90 2.50 3.99
N VAL A 52 9.85 3.79 3.66
CA VAL A 52 10.50 4.88 4.42
C VAL A 52 9.58 5.55 5.45
N LEU A 53 8.43 4.96 5.78
CA LEU A 53 7.48 5.47 6.78
C LEU A 53 7.02 6.93 6.53
N CYS A 54 6.78 7.30 5.26
CA CYS A 54 6.40 8.66 4.87
C CYS A 54 4.91 9.01 5.06
N ASP A 55 4.06 8.05 5.41
CA ASP A 55 2.60 8.18 5.54
C ASP A 55 1.81 8.66 4.31
N LEU A 56 2.44 8.82 3.14
CA LEU A 56 1.77 9.29 1.92
C LEU A 56 0.62 8.37 1.47
N CYS A 57 0.81 7.05 1.58
CA CYS A 57 -0.23 6.09 1.22
C CYS A 57 -1.45 6.15 2.17
N VAL A 58 -1.22 6.40 3.47
CA VAL A 58 -2.28 6.55 4.48
C VAL A 58 -3.06 7.84 4.23
N GLN A 59 -2.39 8.93 3.88
CA GLN A 59 -3.03 10.22 3.56
C GLN A 59 -3.75 10.22 2.21
N ALA A 60 -3.32 9.37 1.27
CA ALA A 60 -3.89 9.29 -0.06
C ALA A 60 -5.26 8.58 -0.08
N ALA A 61 -5.58 7.77 0.92
CA ALA A 61 -6.81 6.99 1.00
C ALA A 61 -7.76 7.49 2.12
N PRO A 62 -9.04 7.09 2.11
CA PRO A 62 -9.93 7.35 3.23
C PRO A 62 -9.34 6.85 4.56
N ALA A 63 -9.61 7.56 5.65
CA ALA A 63 -9.06 7.22 6.95
C ALA A 63 -9.38 5.77 7.34
N GLY A 64 -8.35 5.03 7.76
CA GLY A 64 -8.46 3.64 8.20
C GLY A 64 -8.52 2.59 7.08
N THR A 65 -8.47 2.97 5.80
CA THR A 65 -8.50 2.00 4.70
C THR A 65 -7.14 1.58 4.18
N VAL A 66 -6.06 2.26 4.61
CA VAL A 66 -4.66 1.88 4.37
C VAL A 66 -3.91 1.96 5.69
N ARG A 67 -3.16 0.91 6.03
CA ARG A 67 -2.32 0.85 7.23
C ARG A 67 -0.94 0.29 6.88
N VAL A 68 0.10 1.00 7.30
CA VAL A 68 1.47 0.46 7.32
C VAL A 68 1.66 -0.26 8.65
N VAL A 69 2.08 -1.52 8.62
CA VAL A 69 2.29 -2.34 9.80
C VAL A 69 3.77 -2.63 9.97
N LYS A 70 4.34 -2.12 11.06
CA LYS A 70 5.70 -2.43 11.48
C LYS A 70 5.68 -3.74 12.24
N LEU A 71 6.24 -4.78 11.65
CA LEU A 71 6.18 -6.14 12.17
C LEU A 71 7.05 -6.33 13.42
N TYR A 72 8.02 -5.45 13.63
CA TYR A 72 8.93 -5.44 14.77
C TYR A 72 8.42 -4.65 16.00
N GLU A 73 7.28 -3.96 15.88
CA GLU A 73 6.62 -3.27 17.02
C GLU A 73 5.47 -4.09 17.60
N ARG A 74 5.33 -5.35 17.17
CA ARG A 74 4.31 -6.29 17.66
C ARG A 74 4.74 -7.01 18.92
#